data_AF-A0A382WE80-F1
#
_entry.id   AF-A0A382WE80-F1
#
_cell.length_a   1.000
_cell.length_b   1.000
_cell.length_c   1.000
_cell.angle_alpha   90.00
_cell.angle_beta   90.00
_cell.angle_gamma   90.00
#
_symmetry.space_group_name_H-M   'P 1'
#
loop_
_entity.id
_entity.type
_entity.pdbx_description
1 polymer ?
#
loop_
_entity_poly.entity_id
_entity_poly.type
_entity_poly.pdbx_seq_one_letter_code
_entity_poly.pdbx_strand_id
1 'polypeptide(L)'
;MQKSNYLIKRKDRNYYTYQSKFNIPVSLQNHFGRKSFKISLKSGKYNQSCSLSNRLHKLLKVILKEIEMGNKKLTFEEVKSILKIEVDKSVLHIQHIETGTGTTESQVLHSLQHITKEETQFKRTLEDERKKIEGKVDREMTKILKSNGFKIDKKSLEFKTLRKRVIELKLLRYSHKKDYVSGKQTDLNKFLNECDKKFNLGVS
;
A
#
# COMPACT_ATOMS: atom_id res chain seq x y z
N MET A 1 -10.31 26.93 -33.92
CA MET A 1 -10.72 26.58 -32.53
C MET A 1 -10.77 25.07 -32.40
N GLN A 2 -9.88 24.46 -31.61
CA GLN A 2 -9.93 23.02 -31.34
C GLN A 2 -11.25 22.69 -30.63
N LYS A 3 -12.08 21.84 -31.24
CA LYS A 3 -13.28 21.30 -30.60
C LYS A 3 -12.85 20.56 -29.33
N SER A 4 -13.24 21.06 -28.16
CA SER A 4 -13.19 20.27 -26.93
C SER A 4 -14.02 18.99 -27.14
N ASN A 5 -13.36 17.82 -27.12
CA ASN A 5 -13.98 16.51 -27.34
C ASN A 5 -15.03 16.13 -26.28
N TYR A 6 -15.21 16.93 -25.23
CA TYR A 6 -16.09 16.67 -24.10
C TYR A 6 -17.41 17.46 -24.16
N LEU A 7 -17.50 18.47 -25.03
CA LEU A 7 -18.64 19.40 -25.09
C LEU A 7 -19.66 18.97 -26.15
N ILE A 8 -20.92 18.82 -25.74
CA ILE A 8 -22.04 18.45 -26.60
C ILE A 8 -23.02 19.62 -26.67
N LYS A 9 -23.36 20.06 -27.87
CA LYS A 9 -24.42 21.05 -28.09
C LYS A 9 -25.77 20.34 -28.09
N ARG A 10 -26.65 20.69 -27.15
CA ARG A 10 -28.05 20.25 -27.13
C ARG A 10 -28.93 21.39 -27.62
N LYS A 11 -29.73 21.15 -28.65
CA LYS A 11 -30.77 22.06 -29.12
C LYS A 11 -32.11 21.63 -28.54
N ASP A 12 -32.88 22.59 -28.06
CA ASP A 12 -34.26 22.40 -27.63
C ASP A 12 -35.09 23.57 -28.18
N ARG A 13 -35.93 23.26 -29.18
CA ARG A 13 -36.69 24.26 -29.95
C ARG A 13 -35.76 25.39 -30.44
N ASN A 14 -36.02 26.63 -30.00
CA ASN A 14 -35.29 27.84 -30.39
C ASN A 14 -34.04 28.12 -29.52
N TYR A 15 -33.78 27.32 -28.49
CA TYR A 15 -32.67 27.52 -27.57
C TYR A 15 -31.64 26.40 -27.70
N TYR A 16 -30.39 26.70 -27.36
CA TYR A 16 -29.37 25.66 -27.24
C TYR A 16 -28.54 25.86 -25.98
N THR A 17 -28.14 24.75 -25.40
CA THR A 17 -27.27 24.70 -24.24
C THR A 17 -26.14 23.71 -24.49
N TYR A 18 -25.02 23.90 -23.81
CA TYR A 18 -23.94 22.94 -23.80
C TYR A 18 -24.07 21.96 -22.63
N GLN A 19 -23.72 20.71 -22.90
CA GLN A 19 -23.57 19.66 -21.92
C GLN A 19 -22.12 19.17 -21.94
N SER A 20 -21.58 18.80 -20.79
CA SER A 20 -20.30 18.13 -20.68
C SER A 20 -20.52 16.63 -20.54
N LYS A 21 -19.88 15.83 -21.41
CA LYS A 21 -19.88 14.36 -21.34
C LYS A 21 -18.67 13.88 -20.55
N PHE A 22 -18.92 12.97 -19.62
CA PHE A 22 -17.88 12.32 -18.82
C PHE A 22 -17.96 10.81 -18.99
N ASN A 23 -16.82 10.17 -19.25
CA ASN A 23 -16.73 8.73 -19.35
C ASN A 23 -16.35 8.16 -17.98
N ILE A 24 -16.99 7.08 -17.57
CA ILE A 24 -16.73 6.40 -16.31
C ILE A 24 -15.66 5.33 -16.55
N PRO A 25 -14.58 5.27 -15.75
CA PRO A 25 -13.60 4.20 -15.79
C PRO A 25 -14.25 2.82 -15.70
N VAL A 26 -13.75 1.84 -16.46
CA VAL A 26 -14.34 0.50 -16.57
C VAL A 26 -14.56 -0.15 -15.20
N SER A 27 -13.57 0.00 -14.32
CA SER A 27 -13.58 -0.43 -12.91
C SER A 27 -14.81 0.07 -12.12
N LEU A 28 -15.35 1.24 -12.46
CA LEU A 28 -16.45 1.89 -11.76
C LEU A 28 -17.80 1.76 -12.49
N GLN A 29 -17.84 1.23 -13.72
CA GLN A 29 -19.07 1.16 -14.51
C GLN A 29 -20.17 0.32 -13.84
N ASN A 30 -19.79 -0.78 -13.17
CA ASN A 30 -20.73 -1.62 -12.43
C ASN A 30 -21.38 -0.86 -11.26
N HIS A 31 -20.62 -0.01 -10.58
CA HIS A 31 -21.15 0.80 -9.46
C HIS A 31 -22.08 1.91 -9.95
N PHE A 32 -21.75 2.58 -11.06
CA PHE A 32 -22.55 3.66 -11.62
C PHE A 32 -23.71 3.18 -12.52
N GLY A 33 -23.74 1.89 -12.85
CA GLY A 33 -24.72 1.27 -13.76
C GLY A 33 -24.68 1.80 -15.20
N ARG A 34 -23.63 2.53 -15.60
CA ARG A 34 -23.54 3.20 -16.91
C ARG A 34 -22.08 3.45 -17.32
N LYS A 35 -21.83 3.61 -18.62
CA LYS A 35 -20.48 3.86 -19.17
C LYS A 35 -20.08 5.34 -19.21
N SER A 36 -21.06 6.24 -19.22
CA SER A 36 -20.84 7.68 -19.27
C SER A 36 -22.06 8.42 -18.73
N PHE A 37 -21.88 9.69 -18.36
CA PHE A 37 -22.97 10.59 -18.02
C PHE A 37 -22.74 11.97 -18.62
N LYS A 38 -23.80 12.77 -18.66
CA LYS A 38 -23.79 14.14 -19.20
C LYS A 38 -24.30 15.10 -18.14
N ILE A 39 -23.64 16.24 -17.99
CA ILE A 39 -24.09 17.32 -17.11
C ILE A 39 -24.42 18.53 -17.97
N SER A 40 -25.60 19.12 -17.76
CA SER A 40 -25.96 20.39 -18.39
C SER A 40 -25.14 21.53 -17.78
N LEU A 41 -24.53 22.36 -18.64
CA LEU A 41 -23.78 23.54 -18.22
C LEU A 41 -24.67 24.80 -18.19
N LYS A 42 -25.97 24.65 -18.52
CA LYS A 42 -26.99 25.73 -18.54
C LYS A 42 -26.53 27.02 -19.23
N SER A 43 -25.68 26.90 -20.26
CA SER A 43 -25.15 28.04 -21.00
C SER A 43 -25.10 27.75 -22.50
N GLY A 44 -25.45 28.75 -23.31
CA GLY A 44 -25.29 28.76 -24.76
C GLY A 44 -23.95 29.39 -25.21
N LYS A 45 -23.13 29.89 -24.28
CA LYS A 45 -21.83 30.50 -24.62
C LYS A 45 -20.75 29.42 -24.71
N TYR A 46 -20.21 29.20 -25.92
CA TYR A 46 -19.23 28.14 -26.18
C TYR A 46 -17.98 28.27 -25.32
N ASN A 47 -17.33 29.43 -25.30
CA ASN A 47 -16.06 29.64 -24.59
C ASN A 47 -16.20 29.40 -23.08
N GLN A 48 -17.26 29.94 -22.46
CA GLN A 48 -17.55 29.73 -21.04
C GLN A 48 -17.83 28.26 -20.73
N SER A 49 -18.65 27.61 -21.57
CA SER A 49 -19.01 26.21 -21.43
C SER A 49 -17.81 25.28 -21.62
N CYS A 50 -16.91 25.60 -22.55
CA CYS A 50 -15.67 24.86 -22.79
C CYS A 50 -14.73 24.95 -21.58
N SER A 51 -14.52 26.16 -21.05
CA SER A 51 -13.69 26.37 -19.85
C SER A 51 -14.23 25.63 -18.64
N LEU A 52 -15.55 25.73 -18.40
CA LEU A 52 -16.22 25.02 -17.31
C LEU A 52 -16.14 23.50 -17.48
N SER A 53 -16.39 22.97 -18.69
CA SER A 53 -16.29 21.54 -18.99
C SER A 53 -14.89 21.00 -18.70
N ASN A 54 -13.84 21.72 -19.12
CA ASN A 54 -12.46 21.32 -18.84
C ASN A 54 -12.15 21.31 -17.34
N ARG A 55 -12.62 22.31 -16.59
CA ARG A 55 -12.44 22.37 -15.13
C ARG A 55 -13.14 21.20 -14.43
N LEU A 56 -14.38 20.91 -14.81
CA LEU A 56 -15.13 19.77 -14.30
C LEU A 56 -14.44 18.44 -14.64
N HIS A 57 -13.85 18.31 -15.83
CA HIS A 57 -13.16 17.08 -16.24
C HIS A 57 -11.90 16.84 -15.41
N LYS A 58 -11.12 17.90 -15.13
CA LYS A 58 -9.96 17.82 -14.22
C LYS A 58 -10.38 17.37 -12.82
N LEU A 59 -11.42 17.99 -12.26
CA LEU A 59 -11.91 17.68 -10.92
C LEU A 59 -12.48 16.27 -10.83
N LEU A 60 -13.31 15.87 -11.79
CA LEU A 60 -13.89 14.53 -11.83
C LEU A 60 -12.83 13.44 -12.01
N LYS A 61 -11.77 13.70 -12.80
CA LYS A 61 -10.66 12.75 -12.97
C LYS A 61 -9.95 12.48 -11.63
N VAL A 62 -9.78 13.49 -10.79
CA VAL A 62 -9.20 13.32 -9.45
C VAL A 62 -10.14 12.49 -8.56
N ILE A 63 -11.43 12.85 -8.50
CA ILE A 63 -12.43 12.13 -7.68
C ILE A 63 -12.54 10.65 -8.09
N LEU A 64 -12.65 10.36 -9.39
CA LEU A 64 -12.78 8.99 -9.86
C LEU A 64 -11.52 8.17 -9.56
N LYS A 65 -10.34 8.78 -9.67
CA LYS A 65 -9.08 8.14 -9.28
C LYS A 65 -9.06 7.85 -7.77
N GLU A 66 -9.54 8.76 -6.93
CA GLU A 66 -9.66 8.53 -5.48
C GLU A 66 -10.62 7.39 -5.14
N ILE A 67 -11.76 7.30 -5.84
CA ILE A 67 -12.72 6.20 -5.70
C ILE A 67 -12.11 4.87 -6.16
N GLU A 68 -11.43 4.84 -7.30
CA GLU A 68 -10.71 3.66 -7.79
C GLU A 68 -9.62 3.21 -6.82
N MET A 69 -8.87 4.17 -6.27
CA MET A 69 -7.87 3.89 -5.24
C MET A 69 -8.55 3.25 -4.03
N GLY A 70 -9.61 3.86 -3.48
CA GLY A 70 -10.33 3.37 -2.29
C GLY A 70 -11.08 2.03 -2.46
N ASN A 71 -11.29 1.58 -3.69
CA ASN A 71 -11.95 0.30 -4.00
C ASN A 71 -10.99 -0.87 -4.20
N LYS A 72 -9.67 -0.69 -4.06
CA LYS A 72 -8.71 -1.79 -4.17
C LYS A 72 -8.95 -2.81 -3.04
N LYS A 73 -9.39 -4.01 -3.41
CA LYS A 73 -9.49 -5.14 -2.48
C LYS A 73 -8.11 -5.75 -2.28
N LEU A 74 -7.76 -6.05 -1.04
CA LEU A 74 -6.55 -6.80 -0.73
C LEU A 74 -6.70 -8.23 -1.26
N THR A 75 -5.84 -8.64 -2.19
CA THR A 75 -5.74 -10.02 -2.71
C THR A 75 -4.45 -10.66 -2.19
N PHE A 76 -4.26 -11.96 -2.37
CA PHE A 76 -3.02 -12.63 -1.98
C PHE A 76 -1.77 -12.13 -2.73
N GLU A 77 -1.91 -11.72 -3.99
CA GLU A 77 -0.81 -11.11 -4.75
C GLU A 77 -0.42 -9.74 -4.18
N GLU A 78 -1.41 -8.96 -3.74
CA GLU A 78 -1.16 -7.69 -3.07
C GLU A 78 -0.55 -7.90 -1.67
N VAL A 79 -0.95 -8.96 -0.95
CA VAL A 79 -0.30 -9.37 0.30
C VAL A 79 1.19 -9.68 0.07
N LYS A 80 1.54 -10.42 -0.99
CA LYS A 80 2.95 -10.68 -1.35
C LYS A 80 3.70 -9.38 -1.64
N SER A 81 3.11 -8.48 -2.42
CA SER A 81 3.72 -7.19 -2.79
C SER A 81 3.99 -6.32 -1.55
N ILE A 82 3.05 -6.25 -0.62
CA ILE A 82 3.24 -5.53 0.66
C ILE A 82 4.31 -6.20 1.51
N LEU A 83 4.35 -7.53 1.52
CA LEU A 83 5.35 -8.28 2.30
C LEU A 83 6.76 -8.08 1.74
N LYS A 84 6.95 -7.99 0.42
CA LYS A 84 8.24 -7.63 -0.20
C LYS A 84 8.75 -6.28 0.32
N ILE A 85 7.89 -5.26 0.37
CA ILE A 85 8.24 -3.94 0.94
C ILE A 85 8.70 -4.07 2.40
N GLU A 86 8.05 -4.92 3.20
CA GLU A 86 8.43 -5.12 4.59
C GLU A 86 9.74 -5.93 4.76
N VAL A 87 10.03 -6.83 3.81
CA VAL A 87 11.32 -7.53 3.71
C VAL A 87 12.44 -6.53 3.41
N ASP A 88 12.25 -5.63 2.44
CA ASP A 88 13.26 -4.61 2.09
C ASP A 88 13.57 -3.69 3.28
N LYS A 89 12.54 -3.26 4.02
CA LYS A 89 12.75 -2.53 5.28
C LYS A 89 13.52 -3.35 6.31
N SER A 90 13.27 -4.66 6.37
CA SER A 90 13.96 -5.54 7.29
C SER A 90 15.44 -5.71 6.94
N VAL A 91 15.79 -5.73 5.66
CA VAL A 91 17.17 -5.66 5.18
C VAL A 91 17.85 -4.38 5.68
N LEU A 92 17.22 -3.22 5.49
CA LEU A 92 17.76 -1.94 5.98
C LEU A 92 17.97 -1.94 7.51
N HIS A 93 17.06 -2.55 8.27
CA HIS A 93 17.22 -2.69 9.72
C HIS A 93 18.39 -3.58 10.13
N ILE A 94 18.71 -4.61 9.34
CA ILE A 94 19.87 -5.48 9.59
C ILE A 94 21.15 -4.70 9.31
N GLN A 95 21.25 -4.06 8.14
CA GLN A 95 22.39 -3.23 7.74
C GLN A 95 22.64 -2.07 8.73
N HIS A 96 21.58 -1.42 9.22
CA HIS A 96 21.72 -0.34 10.19
C HIS A 96 22.28 -0.82 11.53
N ILE A 97 21.92 -2.02 11.97
CA ILE A 97 22.48 -2.61 13.20
C ILE A 97 23.94 -2.99 13.03
N GLU A 98 24.30 -3.53 11.88
CA GLU A 98 25.69 -3.87 11.56
C GLU A 98 26.56 -2.61 11.56
N THR A 99 26.17 -1.59 10.79
CA THR A 99 26.90 -0.31 10.72
C THR A 99 26.91 0.48 12.04
N GLY A 100 25.87 0.32 12.87
CA GLY A 100 25.78 0.95 14.18
C GLY A 100 26.50 0.20 15.29
N THR A 101 26.89 -1.06 15.08
CA THR A 101 27.64 -1.84 16.07
C THR A 101 29.13 -1.58 15.86
N GLY A 102 29.81 -1.12 16.91
CA GLY A 102 31.25 -0.88 16.84
C GLY A 102 32.06 -2.17 16.75
N THR A 103 33.35 -2.05 16.45
CA THR A 103 34.22 -3.19 16.12
C THR A 103 34.81 -3.90 17.33
N THR A 104 34.66 -3.35 18.54
CA THR A 104 35.20 -4.00 19.75
C THR A 104 34.31 -5.13 20.23
N GLU A 105 34.90 -6.17 20.81
CA GLU A 105 34.18 -7.34 21.33
C GLU A 105 33.11 -6.93 22.37
N SER A 106 33.40 -5.94 23.21
CA SER A 106 32.47 -5.38 24.18
C SER A 106 31.25 -4.71 23.54
N GLN A 107 31.44 -3.99 22.43
CA GLN A 107 30.37 -3.33 21.68
C GLN A 107 29.49 -4.36 20.97
N VAL A 108 30.10 -5.38 20.35
CA VAL A 108 29.41 -6.51 19.73
C VAL A 108 28.55 -7.25 20.77
N LEU A 109 29.13 -7.56 21.94
CA LEU A 109 28.42 -8.24 23.02
C LEU A 109 27.21 -7.42 23.51
N HIS A 110 27.38 -6.09 23.69
CA HIS A 110 26.31 -5.21 24.10
C HIS A 110 25.16 -5.17 23.05
N SER A 111 25.49 -5.08 21.77
CA SER A 111 24.51 -5.15 20.68
C SER A 111 23.77 -6.49 20.68
N LEU A 112 24.47 -7.61 20.85
CA LEU A 112 23.85 -8.94 20.93
C LEU A 112 22.92 -9.07 22.13
N GLN A 113 23.31 -8.56 23.30
CA GLN A 113 22.46 -8.53 24.50
C GLN A 113 21.20 -7.71 24.26
N HIS A 114 21.34 -6.53 23.63
CA HIS A 114 20.20 -5.68 23.29
C HIS A 114 19.22 -6.40 22.34
N ILE A 115 19.71 -6.96 21.23
CA ILE A 115 18.89 -7.69 20.26
C ILE A 115 18.20 -8.89 20.94
N THR A 116 18.91 -9.63 21.78
CA THR A 116 18.37 -10.79 22.50
C THR A 116 17.29 -10.38 23.50
N LYS A 117 17.47 -9.25 24.19
CA LYS A 117 16.46 -8.70 25.10
C LYS A 117 15.19 -8.31 24.34
N GLU A 118 15.32 -7.63 23.20
CA GLU A 118 14.17 -7.27 22.35
C GLU A 118 13.44 -8.51 21.81
N GLU A 119 14.17 -9.50 21.31
CA GLU A 119 13.61 -10.75 20.80
C GLU A 119 12.87 -11.51 21.90
N THR A 120 13.46 -11.62 23.09
CA THR A 120 12.86 -12.32 24.25
C THR A 120 11.60 -11.62 24.70
N GLN A 121 11.63 -10.29 24.81
CA GLN A 121 10.44 -9.50 25.16
C GLN A 121 9.34 -9.68 24.10
N PHE A 122 9.70 -9.68 22.81
CA PHE A 122 8.75 -9.88 21.73
C PHE A 122 8.11 -11.28 21.76
N LYS A 123 8.91 -12.33 21.98
CA LYS A 123 8.45 -13.73 22.11
C LYS A 123 7.53 -13.90 23.33
N ARG A 124 7.92 -13.40 24.51
CA ARG A 124 7.07 -13.43 25.71
C ARG A 124 5.75 -12.70 25.48
N THR A 125 5.79 -11.51 24.88
CA THR A 125 4.54 -10.77 24.57
C THR A 125 3.68 -11.50 23.53
N LEU A 126 4.27 -12.28 22.62
CA LEU A 126 3.52 -13.13 21.69
C LEU A 126 2.84 -14.30 22.39
N GLU A 127 3.48 -14.88 23.41
CA GLU A 127 2.95 -16.00 24.20
C GLU A 127 1.86 -15.51 25.18
N ASP A 128 2.17 -14.49 26.00
CA ASP A 128 1.31 -14.01 27.08
C ASP A 128 0.20 -13.05 26.58
N GLU A 129 0.54 -12.18 25.62
CA GLU A 129 -0.30 -11.06 25.20
C GLU A 129 -0.44 -10.97 23.67
N ARG A 130 -0.66 -12.11 23.00
CA ARG A 130 -0.72 -12.20 21.52
C ARG A 130 -1.54 -11.09 20.85
N LYS A 131 -2.72 -10.78 21.40
CA LYS A 131 -3.62 -9.72 20.89
C LYS A 131 -2.98 -8.33 20.87
N LYS A 132 -2.04 -8.05 21.78
CA LYS A 132 -1.31 -6.78 21.83
C LYS A 132 -0.32 -6.67 20.68
N ILE A 133 0.41 -7.74 20.38
CA ILE A 133 1.31 -7.78 19.21
C ILE A 133 0.52 -7.73 17.91
N GLU A 134 -0.54 -8.54 17.78
CA GLU A 134 -1.45 -8.48 16.64
C GLU A 134 -2.03 -7.07 16.47
N GLY A 135 -2.45 -6.42 17.55
CA GLY A 135 -2.96 -5.04 17.51
C GLY A 135 -1.92 -4.02 17.04
N LYS A 136 -0.65 -4.16 17.40
CA LYS A 136 0.45 -3.30 16.90
C LYS A 136 0.66 -3.52 15.40
N VAL A 137 0.79 -4.78 14.97
CA VAL A 137 0.97 -5.15 13.56
C VAL A 137 -0.22 -4.69 12.73
N ASP A 138 -1.45 -4.87 13.22
CA ASP A 138 -2.67 -4.42 12.56
C ASP A 138 -2.66 -2.92 12.30
N ARG A 139 -2.21 -2.11 13.27
CA ARG A 139 -2.12 -0.65 13.13
C ARG A 139 -1.11 -0.27 12.06
N GLU A 140 0.06 -0.91 12.05
CA GLU A 140 1.10 -0.70 11.03
C GLU A 140 0.58 -1.07 9.64
N MET A 141 0.01 -2.27 9.48
CA MET A 141 -0.52 -2.75 8.20
C MET A 141 -1.70 -1.91 7.73
N THR A 142 -2.57 -1.47 8.65
CA THR A 142 -3.70 -0.56 8.32
C THR A 142 -3.18 0.75 7.73
N LYS A 143 -2.09 1.32 8.27
CA LYS A 143 -1.51 2.55 7.72
C LYS A 143 -0.97 2.31 6.31
N ILE A 144 -0.18 1.25 6.10
CA ILE A 144 0.38 0.91 4.78
C ILE A 144 -0.73 0.66 3.76
N LEU A 145 -1.74 -0.13 4.12
CA LEU A 145 -2.87 -0.45 3.25
C LEU A 145 -3.64 0.81 2.84
N LYS A 146 -3.95 1.70 3.79
CA LYS A 146 -4.60 2.99 3.50
C LYS A 146 -3.76 3.87 2.58
N SER A 147 -2.46 3.98 2.83
CA SER A 147 -1.55 4.77 1.99
C SER A 147 -1.47 4.25 0.56
N ASN A 148 -1.71 2.95 0.35
CA ASN A 148 -1.76 2.33 -0.98
C ASN A 148 -3.19 2.25 -1.58
N GLY A 149 -4.19 2.83 -0.90
CA GLY A 149 -5.58 2.87 -1.33
C GLY A 149 -6.43 1.65 -0.95
N PHE A 150 -5.87 0.61 -0.34
CA PHE A 150 -6.64 -0.61 -0.08
C PHE A 150 -7.79 -0.41 0.90
N LYS A 151 -8.93 -1.02 0.58
CA LYS A 151 -10.03 -1.19 1.52
C LYS A 151 -9.59 -2.17 2.62
N ILE A 152 -9.77 -1.76 3.87
CA ILE A 152 -9.35 -2.54 5.02
C ILE A 152 -10.51 -3.40 5.52
N ASP A 153 -10.31 -4.70 5.46
CA ASP A 153 -11.12 -5.68 6.16
C ASP A 153 -10.21 -6.56 7.02
N LYS A 154 -10.18 -6.30 8.34
CA LYS A 154 -9.36 -7.05 9.29
C LYS A 154 -9.84 -8.48 9.50
N LYS A 155 -11.08 -8.80 9.13
CA LYS A 155 -11.66 -10.15 9.26
C LYS A 155 -11.33 -11.03 8.05
N SER A 156 -10.95 -10.41 6.92
CA SER A 156 -10.53 -11.09 5.70
C SER A 156 -9.36 -12.06 5.91
N LEU A 157 -9.32 -13.12 5.11
CA LEU A 157 -8.26 -14.11 5.17
C LEU A 157 -6.91 -13.50 4.75
N GLU A 158 -6.95 -12.60 3.78
CA GLU A 158 -5.80 -11.89 3.23
C GLU A 158 -5.13 -11.02 4.30
N PHE A 159 -5.93 -10.24 5.05
CA PHE A 159 -5.38 -9.41 6.14
C PHE A 159 -4.82 -10.26 7.28
N LYS A 160 -5.51 -11.34 7.66
CA LYS A 160 -5.02 -12.30 8.67
C LYS A 160 -3.70 -12.95 8.24
N THR A 161 -3.57 -13.28 6.95
CA THR A 161 -2.37 -13.86 6.36
C THR A 161 -1.22 -12.85 6.39
N LEU A 162 -1.47 -11.61 5.96
CA LEU A 162 -0.48 -10.53 6.02
C LEU A 162 0.03 -10.34 7.45
N ARG A 163 -0.87 -10.24 8.43
CA ARG A 163 -0.54 -10.10 9.85
C ARG A 163 0.36 -11.24 10.35
N LYS A 164 -0.01 -12.49 10.07
CA LYS A 164 0.77 -13.67 10.47
C LYS A 164 2.18 -13.61 9.89
N ARG A 165 2.30 -13.36 8.57
CA ARG A 165 3.58 -13.31 7.87
C ARG A 165 4.48 -12.16 8.34
N VAL A 166 3.93 -11.00 8.65
CA VAL A 166 4.70 -9.87 9.21
C VAL A 166 5.25 -10.19 10.59
N ILE A 167 4.49 -10.89 11.44
CA ILE A 167 4.99 -11.36 12.74
C ILE A 167 6.16 -12.34 12.54
N GLU A 168 6.00 -13.32 11.63
CA GLU A 168 7.05 -14.28 11.30
C GLU A 168 8.31 -13.61 10.72
N LEU A 169 8.14 -12.57 9.90
CA LEU A 169 9.23 -11.77 9.35
C LEU A 169 9.98 -11.00 10.45
N LYS A 170 9.27 -10.42 11.43
CA LYS A 170 9.88 -9.75 12.59
C LYS A 170 10.73 -10.72 13.42
N LEU A 171 10.25 -11.95 13.63
CA LEU A 171 11.02 -13.00 14.30
C LEU A 171 12.26 -13.39 13.51
N LEU A 172 12.12 -13.59 12.20
CA LEU A 172 13.24 -13.95 11.33
C LEU A 172 14.32 -12.87 11.35
N ARG A 173 13.91 -11.60 11.30
CA ARG A 173 14.81 -10.45 11.37
C ARG A 173 15.65 -10.42 12.65
N TYR A 174 15.12 -10.82 13.82
CA TYR A 174 15.93 -10.88 15.04
C TYR A 174 17.03 -11.93 14.94
N SER A 175 16.74 -13.10 14.36
CA SER A 175 17.75 -14.15 14.16
C SER A 175 18.89 -13.63 13.28
N HIS A 176 18.56 -13.07 12.11
CA HIS A 176 19.55 -12.56 11.18
C HIS A 176 20.33 -11.36 11.72
N LYS A 177 19.70 -10.47 12.49
CA LYS A 177 20.41 -9.39 13.21
C LYS A 177 21.52 -9.94 14.12
N LYS A 178 21.26 -11.01 14.87
CA LYS A 178 22.28 -11.65 15.72
C LYS A 178 23.37 -12.31 14.90
N ASP A 179 23.01 -13.00 13.81
CA ASP A 179 23.98 -13.67 12.95
C ASP A 179 24.93 -12.67 12.26
N TYR A 180 24.41 -11.50 11.86
CA TYR A 180 25.20 -10.39 11.32
C TYR A 180 26.16 -9.80 12.34
N VAL A 181 25.64 -9.39 13.50
CA VAL A 181 26.45 -8.75 14.55
C VAL A 181 27.53 -9.70 15.07
N SER A 182 27.24 -11.00 15.15
CA SER A 182 28.22 -12.00 15.60
C SER A 182 29.23 -12.41 14.52
N GLY A 183 29.10 -11.91 13.29
CA GLY A 183 29.96 -12.30 12.16
C GLY A 183 29.76 -13.75 11.69
N LYS A 184 28.73 -14.46 12.18
CA LYS A 184 28.42 -15.85 11.80
C LYS A 184 27.88 -15.95 10.38
N GLN A 185 27.15 -14.92 9.94
CA GLN A 185 26.58 -14.85 8.61
C GLN A 185 26.32 -13.40 8.22
N THR A 186 26.96 -12.93 7.16
CA THR A 186 26.87 -11.56 6.64
C THR A 186 26.29 -11.49 5.23
N ASP A 187 25.78 -12.60 4.69
CA ASP A 187 25.14 -12.64 3.37
C ASP A 187 23.64 -12.30 3.45
N LEU A 188 23.26 -11.15 2.87
CA LEU A 188 21.87 -10.67 2.89
C LEU A 188 21.00 -11.52 1.98
N ASN A 189 21.62 -12.16 0.98
CA ASN A 189 20.92 -13.06 0.08
C ASN A 189 20.37 -14.27 0.83
N LYS A 190 21.03 -14.73 1.90
CA LYS A 190 20.49 -15.81 2.75
C LYS A 190 19.17 -15.39 3.41
N PHE A 191 19.10 -14.17 3.96
CA PHE A 191 17.86 -13.63 4.54
C PHE A 191 16.75 -13.51 3.48
N LEU A 192 17.08 -12.97 2.30
CA LEU A 192 16.13 -12.81 1.20
C LEU A 192 15.61 -14.17 0.71
N ASN A 193 16.49 -15.14 0.53
CA ASN A 193 16.13 -16.50 0.11
C ASN A 193 15.26 -17.21 1.15
N GLU A 194 15.52 -17.01 2.44
CA GLU A 194 14.68 -17.56 3.51
C GLU A 194 13.30 -16.88 3.54
N CYS A 195 13.23 -15.57 3.31
CA CYS A 195 11.96 -14.87 3.15
C CYS A 195 11.18 -15.37 1.93
N ASP A 196 11.84 -15.56 0.78
CA ASP A 196 11.20 -16.05 -0.44
C ASP A 196 10.64 -17.47 -0.25
N LYS A 197 11.43 -18.38 0.32
CA LYS A 197 10.99 -19.75 0.63
C LYS A 197 9.83 -19.79 1.62
N LYS A 198 9.89 -18.96 2.67
CA LYS A 198 8.88 -18.97 3.75
C LYS A 198 7.56 -18.33 3.35
N PHE A 199 7.61 -17.31 2.49
CA PHE A 199 6.43 -16.52 2.13
C PHE A 199 5.97 -16.70 0.68
N ASN A 200 6.72 -17.45 -0.13
CA ASN A 200 6.49 -17.66 -1.56
C ASN A 200 6.33 -16.33 -2.30
N LEU A 201 7.38 -15.50 -2.24
CA LEU A 201 7.36 -14.15 -2.79
C LEU A 201 7.64 -14.13 -4.29
N GLY A 202 8.20 -15.20 -4.85
CA GLY A 202 8.59 -15.28 -6.26
C GLY A 202 9.71 -14.30 -6.56
N VAL A 203 10.76 -14.31 -5.72
CA VAL A 203 11.98 -13.51 -5.90
C VAL A 203 13.07 -14.33 -6.61
N SER A 204 12.84 -15.63 -6.80
CA SER A 204 13.66 -16.55 -7.60
C SER A 204 13.55 -16.30 -9.09
#